data_AF-A0A0U5AYS9-F1
#
_entry.id   AF-A0A0U5AYS9-F1
#
_cell.length_a   1.000
_cell.length_b   1.000
_cell.length_c   1.000
_cell.angle_alpha   90.00
_cell.angle_beta   90.00
_cell.angle_gamma   90.00
#
_symmetry.space_group_name_H-M   'P 1'
#
loop_
_entity.id
_entity.type
_entity.pdbx_description
1 polymer ?
#
loop_
_entity_poly.entity_id
_entity_poly.type
_entity_poly.pdbx_seq_one_letter_code
_entity_poly.pdbx_strand_id
1 'polypeptide(L)'
;MAKVTFVPSGRSVEARQGETILRAASRARVPITQRCGGNGSCTMCKVRIDGDSKVSPPCEIEKRWISSAELARGVRLACQTKIQGTTRVSLPQSKLAAVVQAQLAEQRERREGQEKTQE
;
A
#
# COMPACT_ATOMS: atom_id res chain seq x y z
N MET A 1 17.06 -1.76 -12.42
CA MET A 1 15.62 -1.83 -12.07
C MET A 1 15.49 -1.76 -10.55
N ALA A 2 14.38 -1.26 -10.01
CA ALA A 2 14.19 -1.07 -8.58
C ALA A 2 13.17 -2.05 -8.01
N LYS A 3 13.47 -2.72 -6.88
CA LYS A 3 12.53 -3.64 -6.23
C LYS A 3 11.58 -2.86 -5.32
N VAL A 4 10.27 -3.00 -5.57
CA VAL A 4 9.22 -2.39 -4.74
C VAL A 4 8.48 -3.49 -4.01
N THR A 5 8.38 -3.38 -2.69
CA THR A 5 7.68 -4.36 -1.84
C THR A 5 6.46 -3.71 -1.18
N PHE A 6 5.30 -4.33 -1.32
CA PHE A 6 4.03 -3.89 -0.77
C PHE A 6 3.64 -4.73 0.45
N VAL A 7 3.45 -4.08 1.59
CA VAL A 7 3.08 -4.67 2.87
C VAL A 7 1.68 -4.17 3.24
N PRO A 8 0.76 -5.00 3.78
CA PRO A 8 0.93 -6.38 4.28
C PRO A 8 0.79 -7.48 3.22
N SER A 9 0.47 -7.16 1.96
CA SER A 9 0.22 -8.16 0.91
C SER A 9 1.42 -9.05 0.59
N GLY A 10 2.64 -8.69 1.03
CA GLY A 10 3.88 -9.45 0.79
C GLY A 10 4.33 -9.46 -0.67
N ARG A 11 3.68 -8.69 -1.55
CA ARG A 11 3.94 -8.71 -2.98
C ARG A 11 5.09 -7.79 -3.33
N SER A 12 5.95 -8.24 -4.23
CA SER A 12 7.04 -7.43 -4.77
C SER A 12 7.00 -7.36 -6.30
N VAL A 13 7.41 -6.22 -6.85
CA VAL A 13 7.50 -5.98 -8.29
C VAL A 13 8.76 -5.20 -8.63
N GLU A 14 9.30 -5.43 -9.81
CA GLU A 14 10.36 -4.61 -10.37
C GLU A 14 9.78 -3.40 -11.09
N ALA A 15 10.15 -2.21 -10.64
CA ALA A 15 9.75 -0.94 -11.20
C ALA A 15 10.92 -0.22 -11.87
N ARG A 16 10.62 0.60 -12.87
CA ARG A 16 11.61 1.50 -13.48
C ARG A 16 11.79 2.74 -12.62
N GLN A 17 12.99 3.33 -12.64
CA GLN A 17 13.18 4.63 -12.01
C GLN A 17 12.28 5.66 -12.70
N GLY A 18 11.63 6.51 -11.90
CA GLY A 18 10.62 7.47 -12.38
C GLY A 18 9.20 6.91 -12.50
N GLU A 19 9.00 5.59 -12.39
CA GLU A 19 7.66 5.00 -12.32
C GLU A 19 6.97 5.38 -11.00
N THR A 20 5.65 5.59 -11.04
CA THR A 20 4.89 5.93 -9.83
C THR A 20 4.55 4.69 -9.02
N ILE A 21 4.44 4.86 -7.70
CA ILE A 21 4.05 3.75 -6.80
C ILE A 21 2.70 3.17 -7.21
N LEU A 22 1.76 4.00 -7.69
CA LEU A 22 0.45 3.56 -8.17
C LEU A 22 0.56 2.59 -9.36
N ARG A 23 1.43 2.88 -10.34
CA ARG A 23 1.65 2.00 -11.50
C ARG A 23 2.32 0.70 -11.07
N ALA A 24 3.33 0.77 -10.21
CA ALA A 24 3.98 -0.41 -9.65
C ALA A 24 2.98 -1.30 -8.89
N ALA A 25 2.12 -0.70 -8.06
CA ALA A 25 1.09 -1.41 -7.30
C ALA A 25 0.07 -2.11 -8.22
N SER A 26 -0.38 -1.42 -9.27
CA SER A 26 -1.29 -1.99 -10.27
C SER A 26 -0.68 -3.25 -10.93
N ARG A 27 0.60 -3.18 -11.33
CA ARG A 27 1.34 -4.34 -11.87
C ARG A 27 1.50 -5.48 -10.85
N ALA A 28 1.72 -5.13 -9.58
CA ALA A 28 1.75 -6.09 -8.48
C ALA A 28 0.36 -6.63 -8.09
N ARG A 29 -0.71 -6.22 -8.79
CA ARG A 29 -2.11 -6.52 -8.48
C ARG A 29 -2.50 -6.10 -7.06
N VAL A 30 -1.83 -5.09 -6.51
CA VAL A 30 -2.12 -4.51 -5.19
C VAL A 30 -3.11 -3.37 -5.40
N PRO A 31 -4.37 -3.53 -4.97
CA PRO A 31 -5.38 -2.50 -5.17
C PRO A 31 -5.07 -1.29 -4.28
N ILE A 32 -4.89 -0.13 -4.91
CA ILE A 32 -4.83 1.17 -4.23
C ILE A 32 -6.09 1.94 -4.62
N THR A 33 -6.84 2.37 -3.62
CA THR A 33 -8.04 3.17 -3.83
C THR A 33 -7.68 4.49 -4.50
N GLN A 34 -8.35 4.80 -5.62
CA GLN A 34 -8.16 6.04 -6.35
C GLN A 34 -9.48 6.51 -6.93
N ARG A 35 -9.69 7.83 -6.97
CA ARG A 35 -10.87 8.46 -7.58
C ARG A 35 -10.52 9.34 -8.77
N CYS A 36 -9.40 10.06 -8.69
CA CYS A 36 -9.01 11.06 -9.71
C CYS A 36 -8.14 10.51 -10.85
N GLY A 37 -7.92 9.19 -10.94
CA GLY A 37 -7.08 8.59 -11.97
C GLY A 37 -5.57 8.92 -11.87
N GLY A 38 -5.13 9.55 -10.79
CA GLY A 38 -3.72 9.87 -10.56
C GLY A 38 -3.31 11.33 -10.80
N ASN A 39 -4.26 12.25 -10.97
CA ASN A 39 -3.98 13.68 -11.14
C ASN A 39 -3.66 14.44 -9.83
N GLY A 40 -3.68 13.76 -8.68
CA GLY A 40 -3.39 14.38 -7.38
C GLY A 40 -4.50 15.31 -6.86
N SER A 41 -5.68 15.30 -7.47
CA SER A 41 -6.85 16.07 -7.02
C SER A 41 -7.65 15.38 -5.89
N CYS A 42 -7.27 14.15 -5.51
CA CYS A 42 -7.89 13.41 -4.41
C CYS A 42 -6.83 12.81 -3.47
N THR A 43 -7.23 12.48 -2.25
CA THR A 43 -6.35 11.94 -1.20
C THR A 43 -6.53 10.45 -0.93
N MET A 44 -7.29 9.73 -1.77
CA MET A 44 -7.58 8.31 -1.54
C MET A 44 -6.40 7.37 -1.75
N CYS A 45 -5.39 7.80 -2.52
CA CYS A 45 -4.19 7.02 -2.79
C CYS A 45 -3.05 7.24 -1.77
N LYS A 46 -3.39 7.67 -0.55
CA LYS A 46 -2.43 7.83 0.55
C LYS A 46 -1.81 6.46 0.90
N VAL A 47 -0.48 6.42 0.93
CA VAL A 47 0.32 5.25 1.33
C VAL A 47 1.40 5.70 2.29
N ARG A 48 1.93 4.78 3.10
CA ARG A 48 3.09 5.03 3.94
C ARG A 48 4.33 4.42 3.31
N ILE A 49 5.39 5.19 3.22
CA ILE A 49 6.68 4.76 2.69
C ILE A 49 7.63 4.59 3.87
N ASP A 50 8.40 3.51 3.84
CA ASP A 50 9.40 3.23 4.86
C ASP A 50 10.61 4.17 4.70
N GLY A 51 11.25 4.55 5.82
CA GLY A 51 12.30 5.58 5.83
C GLY A 51 13.53 5.26 4.99
N ASP A 52 13.84 3.98 4.79
CA ASP A 52 14.96 3.51 3.95
C ASP A 52 14.65 3.55 2.44
N SER A 53 13.41 3.87 2.06
CA SER A 53 12.96 3.81 0.67
C SER A 53 13.52 4.96 -0.17
N LYS A 54 14.02 4.63 -1.36
CA LYS A 54 14.51 5.63 -2.34
C LYS A 54 13.38 6.09 -3.26
N VAL A 55 12.74 7.20 -2.89
CA VAL A 55 11.63 7.82 -3.63
C VAL A 55 11.85 9.31 -3.87
N SER A 56 11.09 9.88 -4.81
CA SER A 56 11.13 11.31 -5.10
C SER A 56 10.74 12.16 -3.89
N PRO A 57 11.27 13.39 -3.78
CA PRO A 57 10.83 14.36 -2.77
C PRO A 57 9.33 14.66 -2.90
N PRO A 58 8.68 15.12 -1.80
CA PRO A 58 7.27 15.48 -1.82
C PRO A 58 7.00 16.64 -2.79
N CYS A 59 6.09 16.41 -3.73
CA CYS A 59 5.70 17.44 -4.69
C CYS A 59 4.74 18.45 -4.04
N GLU A 60 4.53 19.60 -4.69
CA GLU A 60 3.65 20.65 -4.16
C GLU A 60 2.22 20.18 -3.94
N ILE A 61 1.72 19.28 -4.81
CA ILE A 61 0.39 18.68 -4.65
C ILE A 61 0.32 17.87 -3.36
N GLU A 62 1.35 17.08 -3.06
CA GLU A 62 1.40 16.32 -1.80
C GLU A 62 1.44 17.25 -0.60
N LYS A 63 2.23 18.33 -0.65
CA LYS A 63 2.31 19.33 0.42
C LYS A 63 0.98 20.08 0.65
N ARG A 64 0.15 20.22 -0.39
CA ARG A 64 -1.18 20.83 -0.28
C ARG A 64 -2.17 19.94 0.49
N TRP A 65 -2.07 18.63 0.34
CA TRP A 65 -3.05 17.68 0.87
C TRP A 65 -2.58 16.91 2.11
N ILE A 66 -1.28 16.84 2.34
CA ILE A 66 -0.64 16.08 3.42
C ILE A 66 0.07 17.06 4.34
N SER A 67 -0.25 17.00 5.63
CA SER A 67 0.40 17.85 6.63
C SER A 67 1.88 17.49 6.79
N SER A 68 2.70 18.45 7.22
CA SER A 68 4.14 18.23 7.46
C SER A 68 4.41 17.07 8.43
N ALA A 69 3.56 16.89 9.44
CA ALA A 69 3.65 15.76 10.37
C ALA A 69 3.36 14.40 9.71
N GLU A 70 2.40 14.33 8.78
CA GLU A 70 2.12 13.12 8.01
C GLU A 70 3.28 12.81 7.04
N LEU A 71 3.81 13.83 6.36
CA LEU A 71 4.98 13.70 5.49
C LEU A 71 6.21 13.19 6.25
N ALA A 72 6.45 13.70 7.47
CA ALA A 72 7.53 13.24 8.34
C ALA A 72 7.37 11.78 8.77
N ARG A 73 6.13 11.28 8.85
CA ARG A 73 5.82 9.87 9.10
C ARG A 73 5.87 8.99 7.85
N GLY A 74 6.32 9.54 6.71
CA GLY A 74 6.42 8.84 5.44
C GLY A 74 5.10 8.69 4.69
N VAL A 75 4.04 9.43 5.05
CA VAL A 75 2.76 9.39 4.32
C VAL A 75 2.91 10.18 3.02
N ARG A 76 2.58 9.55 1.89
CA ARG A 76 2.75 10.09 0.54
C ARG A 76 1.57 9.72 -0.36
N LEU A 77 1.39 10.43 -1.48
CA LEU A 77 0.39 10.06 -2.49
C LEU A 77 1.02 9.09 -3.49
N ALA A 78 0.50 7.87 -3.58
CA ALA A 78 1.04 6.83 -4.46
C ALA A 78 1.05 7.23 -5.94
N CYS A 79 0.11 8.10 -6.37
CA CYS A 79 0.05 8.58 -7.75
C CYS A 79 1.16 9.60 -8.08
N GLN A 80 1.60 10.41 -7.10
CA GLN A 80 2.61 11.45 -7.31
C GLN A 80 4.02 10.98 -6.96
N THR A 81 4.15 9.97 -6.10
CA THR A 81 5.46 9.51 -5.65
C THR A 81 6.12 8.64 -6.70
N LYS A 82 7.32 9.05 -7.13
CA LYS A 82 8.13 8.32 -8.11
C LYS A 82 9.19 7.48 -7.41
N ILE A 83 9.39 6.27 -7.91
CA ILE A 83 10.37 5.32 -7.41
C ILE A 83 11.74 5.67 -7.99
N GLN A 84 12.76 5.78 -7.14
CA GLN A 84 14.15 6.01 -7.55
C GLN A 84 15.06 4.81 -7.24
N GLY A 85 14.66 3.95 -6.31
CA GLY A 85 15.37 2.73 -5.97
C GLY A 85 14.51 1.77 -5.15
N THR A 86 15.17 0.85 -4.44
CA THR A 86 14.48 -0.12 -3.57
C THR A 86 13.57 0.61 -2.60
N THR A 87 12.31 0.20 -2.57
CA THR A 87 11.24 0.92 -1.87
C THR A 87 10.32 -0.07 -1.17
N ARG A 88 9.99 0.21 0.08
CA ARG A 88 9.00 -0.53 0.85
C ARG A 88 7.79 0.36 1.11
N VAL A 89 6.64 -0.08 0.62
CA VAL A 89 5.36 0.65 0.70
C VAL A 89 4.42 -0.12 1.61
N SER A 90 3.92 0.55 2.63
CA SER A 90 2.89 0.05 3.55
C SER A 90 1.55 0.69 3.19
N LEU A 91 0.57 -0.16 2.89
CA LEU A 91 -0.79 0.29 2.61
C LEU A 91 -1.60 0.31 3.91
N PRO A 92 -2.37 1.38 4.19
CA PRO A 92 -3.34 1.33 5.27
C PRO A 92 -4.39 0.26 4.89
N GLN A 93 -4.50 -0.81 5.67
CA GLN A 93 -5.56 -1.80 5.46
C GLN A 93 -6.91 -1.07 5.53
N SER A 94 -7.72 -1.19 4.49
CA SER A 94 -9.13 -0.85 4.57
C SER A 94 -9.74 -1.66 5.71
N LYS A 95 -10.45 -1.01 6.65
CA LYS A 95 -11.06 -1.67 7.83
C LYS A 95 -11.82 -2.95 7.46
N LEU A 96 -12.46 -2.96 6.29
CA LEU A 96 -13.20 -4.11 5.77
C LEU A 96 -12.31 -5.34 5.52
N ALA A 97 -11.09 -5.17 4.99
CA ALA A 97 -10.18 -6.27 4.74
C ALA A 97 -9.67 -6.90 6.05
N ALA A 98 -9.43 -6.09 7.08
CA ALA A 98 -9.05 -6.58 8.40
C ALA A 98 -10.18 -7.42 9.05
N VAL A 99 -11.43 -6.96 8.93
CA VAL A 99 -12.60 -7.68 9.44
C VAL A 99 -12.83 -8.99 8.68
N VAL A 100 -12.75 -8.99 7.35
CA VAL A 100 -12.94 -10.21 6.54
C VAL A 100 -11.88 -11.26 6.86
N GLN A 101 -10.62 -10.86 7.06
CA GLN A 101 -9.55 -11.80 7.45
C GLN A 101 -9.78 -12.38 8.86
N ALA A 102 -10.21 -11.56 9.82
CA ALA A 102 -10.59 -12.05 11.15
C ALA A 102 -11.74 -13.06 11.07
N GLN A 103 -12.79 -12.77 10.30
CA GLN A 103 -13.93 -13.68 10.10
C GLN A 103 -13.53 -14.99 9.42
N LEU A 104 -12.66 -14.94 8.40
CA LEU A 104 -12.17 -16.15 7.71
C LEU A 104 -11.27 -17.03 8.59
N ALA A 105 -10.47 -16.43 9.47
CA ALA A 105 -9.68 -17.16 10.47
C ALA A 105 -10.62 -17.91 11.44
N GLU A 106 -11.61 -17.20 11.99
CA GLU A 106 -12.58 -17.77 12.93
C GLU A 106 -13.42 -18.90 12.31
N GLN A 107 -13.76 -18.80 11.02
CA GLN A 107 -14.48 -19.87 10.32
C GLN A 107 -13.62 -21.11 10.04
N ARG A 108 -12.31 -20.95 9.80
CA ARG A 108 -11.40 -22.10 9.66
C ARG A 108 -11.28 -22.86 10.97
N GLU A 109 -11.10 -22.15 12.07
CA GLU A 109 -11.00 -22.75 13.41
C GLU A 109 -12.28 -23.49 13.81
N ARG A 110 -13.47 -22.93 13.51
CA ARG A 110 -14.75 -23.62 13.74
C ARG A 110 -14.88 -24.91 12.93
N ARG A 111 -14.38 -24.95 11.70
CA ARG A 111 -14.45 -26.14 10.84
C ARG A 111 -13.48 -27.23 11.34
N GLU A 112 -12.25 -26.86 11.69
CA GLU A 112 -11.26 -27.79 12.24
C GLU A 112 -11.66 -28.35 13.62
N GLY A 113 -12.42 -27.60 14.42
CA GLY A 113 -12.97 -28.08 15.70
C GLY A 113 -14.08 -29.13 15.57
N GLN A 114 -14.80 -29.17 14.45
CA GLN A 114 -15.88 -30.13 14.22
C GLN A 114 -15.35 -31.51 13.76
N GLU A 115 -14.20 -31.55 13.07
CA GLU A 115 -13.59 -32.81 12.61
C GLU A 115 -12.94 -33.63 13.76
N LYS A 116 -12.56 -33.02 14.88
CA LYS A 116 -11.94 -33.71 16.03
C LYS A 116 -12.90 -34.35 17.03
N THR A 117 -14.22 -34.20 16.84
CA THR A 117 -15.24 -34.79 17.75
C THR A 117 -15.77 -36.15 17.27
N GLN A 118 -15.30 -36.64 16.11
CA GLN A 118 -15.58 -37.98 15.60
C GLN A 118 -14.33 -38.86 15.65
N GLU A 119 -13.77 -39.10 16.83
CA GLU A 119 -12.91 -40.27 17.09
C GLU A 119 -13.04 -40.72 18.54
#